data_AF-A0A8W8KI66-F1
#
_entry.id   AF-A0A8W8KI66-F1
#
_cell.length_a   1.000
_cell.length_b   1.000
_cell.length_c   1.000
_cell.angle_alpha   90.00
_cell.angle_beta   90.00
_cell.angle_gamma   90.00
#
_symmetry.space_group_name_H-M   'P 1'
#
loop_
_entity.id
_entity.type
_entity.pdbx_description
1 polymer ?
#
loop_
_entity_poly.entity_id
_entity_poly.type
_entity_poly.pdbx_seq_one_letter_code
_entity_poly.pdbx_strand_id
1 'polypeptide(L)'
;MNKNTLASLRTLGRPPQGVKNVMEAFLLLIYQPEVMRDWGNCMQKLKTPADVLIKVEQFDPQNCMEATAQKADGLIAGETEESIATKSLEAVIIYKWVRTPPLSLSLSLSLSLSLSLSLSLSLSYLCVYFFKFRFRPGPW
;
A
#
# COMPACT_ATOMS: atom_id res chain seq x y z
N MET A 1 -2.26 -17.66 4.33
CA MET A 1 -3.06 -17.67 3.09
C MET A 1 -2.84 -19.00 2.41
N ASN A 2 -3.90 -19.72 2.00
CA ASN A 2 -3.79 -21.14 1.63
C ASN A 2 -4.20 -21.39 0.17
N LYS A 3 -3.78 -22.55 -0.38
CA LYS A 3 -4.14 -22.98 -1.76
C LYS A 3 -5.65 -22.98 -2.00
N ASN A 4 -6.43 -23.38 -0.99
CA ASN A 4 -7.89 -23.41 -1.07
C ASN A 4 -8.50 -22.01 -1.19
N THR A 5 -7.94 -21.01 -0.50
CA THR A 5 -8.36 -19.60 -0.60
C THR A 5 -8.27 -19.10 -2.04
N LEU A 6 -7.14 -19.37 -2.70
CA LEU A 6 -6.93 -19.02 -4.12
C LEU A 6 -7.86 -19.80 -5.05
N ALA A 7 -8.07 -21.09 -4.77
CA ALA A 7 -8.96 -21.94 -5.56
C ALA A 7 -10.42 -21.45 -5.50
N SER A 8 -10.92 -21.09 -4.32
CA SER A 8 -12.27 -20.52 -4.14
C SER A 8 -12.44 -19.20 -4.88
N LEU A 9 -11.45 -18.32 -4.85
CA LEU A 9 -11.53 -17.04 -5.58
C LEU A 9 -11.54 -17.24 -7.09
N ARG A 10 -10.89 -18.30 -7.58
CA ARG A 10 -10.91 -18.66 -9.00
C ARG A 10 -12.27 -19.15 -9.47
N THR A 11 -13.04 -19.84 -8.62
CA THR A 11 -14.38 -20.34 -9.01
C THR A 11 -15.39 -19.22 -9.19
N LEU A 12 -15.11 -18.00 -8.71
CA LEU A 12 -16.05 -16.88 -8.78
C LEU A 12 -16.40 -16.46 -10.21
N GLY A 13 -15.58 -16.76 -11.23
CA GLY A 13 -15.83 -16.51 -12.65
C GLY A 13 -15.94 -15.01 -13.02
N ARG A 14 -16.92 -14.33 -12.43
CA ARG A 14 -17.19 -12.89 -12.44
C ARG A 14 -17.20 -12.36 -11.00
N PRO A 15 -16.04 -12.00 -10.42
CA PRO A 15 -16.00 -11.49 -9.06
C PRO A 15 -16.65 -10.11 -8.94
N PRO A 16 -17.19 -9.78 -7.76
CA PRO A 16 -17.54 -8.41 -7.40
C PRO A 16 -16.36 -7.46 -7.55
N GLN A 17 -16.64 -6.17 -7.80
CA GLN A 17 -15.59 -5.17 -8.06
C GLN A 17 -14.57 -5.07 -6.91
N GLY A 18 -15.02 -5.06 -5.65
CA GLY A 18 -14.11 -5.04 -4.50
C GLY A 18 -13.16 -6.23 -4.46
N VAL A 19 -13.63 -7.43 -4.82
CA VAL A 19 -12.76 -8.62 -4.88
C VAL A 19 -11.75 -8.49 -6.01
N LYS A 20 -12.13 -7.92 -7.16
CA LYS A 20 -11.18 -7.64 -8.26
C LYS A 20 -10.09 -6.68 -7.83
N ASN A 21 -10.46 -5.57 -7.18
CA ASN A 21 -9.51 -4.56 -6.72
C ASN A 21 -8.50 -5.14 -5.73
N VAL A 22 -8.96 -5.95 -4.77
CA VAL A 22 -8.09 -6.64 -3.79
C VAL A 22 -7.12 -7.59 -4.48
N MET A 23 -7.61 -8.37 -5.45
CA MET A 23 -6.79 -9.33 -6.19
C MET A 23 -5.78 -8.64 -7.09
N GLU A 24 -6.16 -7.56 -7.74
CA GLU A 24 -5.25 -6.75 -8.57
C GLU A 24 -4.15 -6.13 -7.72
N ALA A 25 -4.49 -5.53 -6.57
CA ALA A 25 -3.54 -4.99 -5.62
C ALA A 25 -2.56 -6.07 -5.10
N PHE A 26 -3.08 -7.25 -4.77
CA PHE A 26 -2.27 -8.39 -4.35
C PHE A 26 -1.27 -8.86 -5.42
N LEU A 27 -1.74 -9.07 -6.65
CA LEU A 27 -0.88 -9.54 -7.74
C LEU A 27 0.17 -8.51 -8.11
N LEU A 28 -0.18 -7.22 -8.05
CA LEU A 28 0.71 -6.11 -8.31
C LEU A 28 1.90 -6.07 -7.32
N LEU A 29 1.68 -6.45 -6.06
CA LEU A 29 2.74 -6.56 -5.05
C LEU A 29 3.70 -7.74 -5.30
N ILE A 30 3.18 -8.92 -5.65
CA ILE A 30 4.01 -10.14 -5.77
C ILE A 30 4.66 -10.34 -7.14
N TYR A 31 4.11 -9.74 -8.21
CA TYR A 31 4.60 -9.89 -9.59
C TYR A 31 5.27 -8.63 -10.15
N GLN A 32 5.37 -7.53 -9.40
CA GLN A 32 5.98 -6.22 -9.73
C GLN A 32 6.67 -6.11 -11.12
N PRO A 33 6.40 -5.10 -11.97
CA PRO A 33 5.28 -4.17 -12.08
C PRO A 33 4.43 -4.51 -13.32
N GLU A 34 4.05 -5.78 -13.51
CA GLU A 34 3.03 -6.10 -14.50
C GLU A 34 1.68 -5.52 -14.04
N VAL A 35 1.30 -4.38 -14.60
CA VAL A 35 -0.03 -3.79 -14.36
C VAL A 35 -1.08 -4.76 -14.89
N MET A 36 -1.66 -5.54 -14.00
CA MET A 36 -2.72 -6.48 -14.36
C MET A 36 -4.05 -5.75 -14.50
N ARG A 37 -4.30 -5.14 -15.66
CA ARG A 37 -5.56 -4.42 -15.93
C ARG A 37 -6.77 -5.36 -16.09
N ASP A 38 -6.51 -6.64 -16.41
CA ASP A 38 -7.53 -7.57 -16.83
C ASP A 38 -7.68 -8.74 -15.86
N TRP A 39 -8.93 -8.95 -15.39
CA TRP A 39 -9.29 -10.11 -14.58
C TRP A 39 -8.92 -11.45 -15.24
N GLY A 40 -8.98 -11.52 -16.58
CA GLY A 40 -8.55 -12.70 -17.34
C GLY A 40 -7.07 -13.03 -17.13
N ASN A 41 -6.21 -12.00 -17.06
CA ASN A 41 -4.79 -12.18 -16.79
C ASN A 41 -4.58 -12.60 -15.32
N CYS A 42 -5.33 -12.00 -14.39
CA CYS A 42 -5.34 -12.41 -12.97
C CYS A 42 -5.68 -13.90 -12.84
N MET A 43 -6.72 -14.36 -13.53
CA MET A 43 -7.11 -15.78 -13.54
C MET A 43 -6.05 -16.69 -14.14
N GLN A 44 -5.28 -16.24 -15.14
CA GLN A 44 -4.16 -17.00 -15.69
C GLN A 44 -3.06 -17.21 -14.65
N LYS A 45 -2.65 -16.15 -13.93
CA LYS A 45 -1.66 -16.27 -12.85
C LYS A 45 -2.18 -17.13 -11.69
N LEU A 46 -3.49 -17.11 -11.42
CA LEU A 46 -4.14 -17.95 -10.42
C LEU A 46 -4.32 -19.42 -10.84
N LYS A 47 -4.02 -19.79 -12.10
CA LYS A 47 -4.05 -21.21 -12.52
C LYS A 47 -3.02 -22.05 -11.78
N THR A 48 -1.87 -21.46 -11.45
CA THR A 48 -0.81 -22.07 -10.66
C THR A 48 -0.77 -21.45 -9.26
N PRO A 49 -1.67 -21.86 -8.34
CA PRO A 49 -1.71 -21.33 -6.98
C PRO A 49 -0.42 -21.64 -6.18
N ALA A 50 0.35 -22.66 -6.60
CA ALA A 50 1.66 -22.94 -6.01
C ALA A 50 2.67 -21.82 -6.30
N ASP A 51 2.73 -21.31 -7.53
CA ASP A 51 3.64 -20.22 -7.90
C ASP A 51 3.32 -18.94 -7.15
N VAL A 52 2.02 -18.64 -7.01
CA VAL A 52 1.54 -17.49 -6.23
C VAL A 52 2.00 -17.60 -4.77
N LEU A 53 1.87 -18.77 -4.14
CA LEU A 53 2.30 -18.94 -2.75
C LEU A 53 3.82 -18.85 -2.58
N ILE A 54 4.59 -19.42 -3.51
CA ILE A 54 6.05 -19.27 -3.52
C ILE A 54 6.42 -17.79 -3.64
N LYS A 55 5.74 -17.03 -4.50
CA LYS A 55 5.98 -15.59 -4.66
C LYS A 55 5.58 -14.79 -3.43
N VAL A 56 4.52 -15.17 -2.72
CA VAL A 56 4.15 -14.59 -1.43
C VAL A 56 5.21 -14.86 -0.37
N GLU A 57 5.77 -16.07 -0.35
CA GLU A 57 6.83 -16.45 0.59
C GLU A 57 8.17 -15.78 0.28
N GLN A 58 8.47 -15.57 -1.01
CA GLN A 58 9.63 -14.84 -1.51
C GLN A 58 9.45 -13.32 -1.51
N PHE A 59 8.25 -12.82 -1.19
CA PHE A 59 7.97 -11.39 -1.21
C PHE A 59 8.80 -10.71 -0.11
N ASP A 60 9.77 -9.91 -0.54
CA ASP A 60 10.56 -9.07 0.35
C ASP A 60 9.93 -7.66 0.40
N PRO A 61 9.40 -7.25 1.56
CA PRO A 61 8.82 -5.92 1.69
C PRO A 61 9.82 -4.78 1.55
N GLN A 62 11.11 -5.00 1.85
CA GLN A 62 12.14 -3.97 1.76
C GLN A 62 12.50 -3.67 0.30
N ASN A 63 12.34 -4.67 -0.56
CA ASN A 63 12.58 -4.55 -1.99
C ASN A 63 11.30 -4.23 -2.79
N CYS A 64 10.19 -3.95 -2.10
CA CYS A 64 8.96 -3.55 -2.75
C CYS A 64 9.02 -2.08 -3.16
N MET A 65 8.83 -1.82 -4.45
CA MET A 65 8.80 -0.46 -4.98
C MET A 65 7.64 0.33 -4.37
N GLU A 66 7.94 1.51 -3.82
CA GLU A 66 6.94 2.36 -3.14
C GLU A 66 5.75 2.71 -4.05
N ALA A 67 6.00 3.01 -5.33
CA ALA A 67 4.96 3.31 -6.30
C ALA A 67 3.97 2.13 -6.50
N THR A 68 4.46 0.90 -6.43
CA THR A 68 3.65 -0.32 -6.51
C THR A 68 2.75 -0.44 -5.28
N ALA A 69 3.30 -0.19 -4.10
CA ALA A 69 2.55 -0.23 -2.85
C ALA A 69 1.49 0.87 -2.77
N GLN A 70 1.82 2.10 -3.14
CA GLN A 70 0.86 3.21 -3.20
C GLN A 70 -0.27 2.91 -4.18
N LYS A 71 0.03 2.29 -5.31
CA LYS A 71 -0.98 1.88 -6.28
C LYS A 71 -1.88 0.76 -5.75
N ALA A 72 -1.29 -0.24 -5.08
CA ALA A 72 -2.04 -1.30 -4.43
C ALA A 72 -2.98 -0.75 -3.35
N ASP A 73 -2.50 0.19 -2.52
CA ASP A 73 -3.29 0.85 -1.48
C ASP A 73 -4.41 1.69 -2.08
N GLY A 74 -4.13 2.46 -3.14
CA GLY A 74 -5.13 3.24 -3.85
C GLY A 74 -6.25 2.40 -4.48
N LEU A 75 -5.96 1.16 -4.91
CA LEU A 75 -6.98 0.24 -5.44
C LEU A 75 -7.94 -0.26 -4.34
N ILE A 76 -7.45 -0.42 -3.11
CA ILE A 76 -8.24 -0.94 -1.99
C ILE A 76 -8.75 0.16 -1.04
N ALA A 77 -8.33 1.42 -1.21
CA ALA A 77 -8.70 2.55 -0.34
C ALA A 77 -10.22 2.78 -0.22
N GLY A 78 -10.98 2.42 -1.27
CA GLY A 78 -12.44 2.51 -1.28
C GLY A 78 -13.16 1.28 -0.69
N GLU A 79 -12.44 0.23 -0.31
CA GLU A 79 -13.01 -1.02 0.19
C GLU A 79 -12.65 -1.21 1.67
N THR A 80 -13.65 -1.52 2.50
CA THR A 80 -13.43 -1.90 3.91
C THR A 80 -13.37 -3.41 4.07
N GLU A 81 -12.78 -3.87 5.18
CA GLU A 81 -12.76 -5.30 5.51
C GLU A 81 -14.18 -5.90 5.54
N GLU A 82 -15.13 -5.17 6.12
CA GLU A 82 -16.55 -5.54 6.21
C GLU A 82 -17.21 -5.61 4.82
N SER A 83 -16.91 -4.64 3.95
CA SER A 83 -17.37 -4.59 2.57
C SER A 83 -16.86 -5.78 1.74
N ILE A 84 -15.67 -6.30 2.05
CA ILE A 84 -15.11 -7.48 1.38
C ILE A 84 -15.61 -8.76 2.04
N ALA A 85 -15.76 -8.80 3.36
CA ALA A 85 -16.25 -9.96 4.11
C ALA A 85 -17.67 -10.36 3.70
N THR A 86 -18.52 -9.38 3.40
CA THR A 86 -19.87 -9.62 2.86
C THR A 86 -19.86 -10.25 1.46
N LYS A 87 -18.77 -10.10 0.70
CA LYS A 87 -18.62 -10.61 -0.67
C LYS A 87 -17.89 -11.95 -0.71
N SER A 88 -16.78 -12.10 0.02
CA SER A 88 -16.00 -13.33 0.14
C SER A 88 -15.05 -13.25 1.33
N LEU A 89 -15.12 -14.26 2.21
CA LEU A 89 -14.21 -14.41 3.34
C LEU A 89 -12.78 -14.71 2.89
N GLU A 90 -12.61 -15.40 1.76
CA GLU A 90 -11.32 -15.69 1.15
C GLU A 90 -10.64 -14.41 0.66
N ALA A 91 -11.40 -13.49 0.09
CA ALA A 91 -10.90 -12.18 -0.33
C ALA A 91 -10.44 -11.34 0.87
N VAL A 92 -11.05 -11.50 2.05
CA VAL A 92 -10.61 -10.82 3.29
C VAL A 92 -9.20 -11.25 3.69
N ILE A 93 -8.86 -12.54 3.56
CA ILE A 93 -7.53 -13.05 3.90
C ILE A 93 -6.47 -12.35 3.03
N ILE A 94 -6.77 -12.15 1.76
CA ILE A 94 -5.89 -11.48 0.80
C ILE A 94 -5.83 -9.99 1.09
N TYR A 95 -6.98 -9.35 1.34
CA TYR A 95 -7.05 -7.95 1.73
C TYR A 95 -6.18 -7.65 2.97
N LYS A 96 -6.26 -8.50 4.01
CA LYS A 96 -5.41 -8.38 5.19
C LYS A 96 -3.94 -8.47 4.83
N TRP A 97 -3.56 -9.43 3.99
CA TRP A 97 -2.18 -9.59 3.54
C TRP A 97 -1.67 -8.34 2.80
N VAL A 98 -2.47 -7.80 1.87
CA VAL A 98 -2.17 -6.57 1.10
C VAL A 98 -2.09 -5.33 1.98
N ARG A 99 -2.80 -5.30 3.11
CA ARG A 99 -2.77 -4.20 4.09
C ARG A 99 -1.66 -4.36 5.13
N THR A 100 -1.12 -5.56 5.31
CA THR A 100 0.02 -5.83 6.21
C THR A 100 1.45 -5.62 5.65
N PRO A 101 1.73 -5.10 4.43
CA PRO A 101 3.11 -4.89 4.05
C PRO A 101 3.70 -3.76 4.93
N PRO A 102 4.91 -3.92 5.47
CA PRO A 102 5.58 -2.98 6.38
C PRO A 102 5.90 -1.59 5.77
N LEU A 103 5.38 -1.30 4.58
CA LEU A 103 5.51 -0.03 3.88
C LEU A 103 4.67 1.09 4.50
N SER A 104 3.57 0.74 5.20
CA SER A 104 2.76 1.74 5.94
C SER A 104 3.52 2.34 7.12
N LEU A 105 4.38 1.54 7.78
CA LEU A 105 5.23 1.99 8.87
C LEU A 105 6.39 2.85 8.38
N SER A 106 7.02 2.49 7.25
CA SER A 106 8.10 3.31 6.66
C SER A 106 7.59 4.65 6.14
N LEU A 107 6.41 4.69 5.53
CA LEU A 107 5.77 5.93 5.07
C LEU A 107 5.38 6.86 6.22
N SER A 108 4.76 6.33 7.27
CA SER A 108 4.38 7.13 8.44
C SER A 108 5.62 7.67 9.16
N LEU A 109 6.70 6.90 9.27
CA LEU A 109 7.99 7.38 9.78
C LEU A 109 8.60 8.47 8.88
N SER A 110 8.59 8.28 7.56
CA SER A 110 9.19 9.22 6.59
C SER A 110 8.44 10.56 6.53
N LEU A 111 7.10 10.51 6.58
CA LEU A 111 6.25 11.70 6.69
C LEU A 111 6.45 12.40 8.04
N SER A 112 6.52 11.65 9.13
CA SER A 112 6.78 12.20 10.47
C SER A 112 8.14 12.89 10.56
N LEU A 113 9.18 12.30 9.97
CA LEU A 113 10.51 12.89 9.86
C LEU A 113 10.51 14.16 9.00
N SER A 114 9.84 14.14 7.85
CA SER A 114 9.73 15.30 6.95
C SER A 114 8.98 16.47 7.58
N LEU A 115 7.88 16.19 8.29
CA LEU A 115 7.13 17.18 9.07
C LEU A 115 7.97 17.74 10.23
N SER A 116 8.69 16.88 10.94
CA SER A 116 9.56 17.30 12.06
C SER A 116 10.71 18.20 11.57
N LEU A 117 11.36 17.85 10.45
CA LEU A 117 12.39 18.70 9.84
C LEU A 117 11.81 20.05 9.38
N SER A 118 10.64 20.04 8.73
CA SER A 118 9.99 21.27 8.25
C SER A 118 9.62 22.22 9.39
N LEU A 119 9.10 21.69 10.50
CA LEU A 119 8.81 22.45 11.72
C LEU A 119 10.09 23.02 12.36
N SER A 120 11.17 22.23 12.42
CA SER A 120 12.44 22.66 13.01
C SER A 120 13.12 23.76 12.19
N LEU A 121 13.09 23.67 10.86
CA LEU A 121 13.56 24.72 9.94
C LEU A 121 12.70 25.99 10.03
N SER A 122 11.38 25.85 10.20
CA SER A 122 10.47 27.00 10.36
C SER A 122 10.69 27.73 11.69
N LEU A 123 10.86 26.99 12.80
CA LEU A 123 11.15 27.57 14.12
C LEU A 123 12.49 28.30 14.16
N SER A 124 13.53 27.71 13.55
CA SER A 124 14.85 28.33 13.47
C SER A 124 14.84 29.60 12.64
N TYR A 125 14.10 29.63 11.52
CA TYR A 125 13.88 30.87 10.76
C TYR A 125 13.19 31.95 11.59
N LEU A 126 12.13 31.62 12.32
CA LEU A 126 11.44 32.55 13.21
C LEU A 126 12.35 33.09 14.32
N CYS A 127 13.21 32.23 14.87
CA CYS A 127 14.18 32.60 15.90
C CYS A 127 15.22 33.62 15.38
N VAL A 128 15.76 33.37 14.18
CA VAL A 128 16.69 34.31 13.52
C VAL A 128 15.99 35.63 13.17
N TYR A 129 14.76 35.58 12.66
CA TYR A 129 13.99 36.79 12.37
C TYR A 129 13.66 37.60 13.62
N PHE A 130 13.27 36.95 14.72
CA PHE A 130 13.00 37.63 15.99
C PHE A 130 14.27 38.26 16.58
N PHE A 131 15.41 37.57 16.50
CA PHE A 131 16.70 38.13 16.94
C PHE A 131 17.13 39.31 16.07
N LYS A 132 16.90 39.23 14.74
CA LYS A 132 17.22 40.30 13.79
C LYS A 132 16.28 41.51 13.93
N PHE A 133 15.05 41.32 14.39
CA PHE A 133 14.12 42.43 14.66
C PHE A 133 14.35 43.10 16.02
N ARG A 134 14.86 42.36 17.02
CA ARG A 134 15.18 42.91 18.35
C ARG A 134 16.47 43.74 18.39
N PHE A 135 17.32 43.64 17.38
CA PHE A 135 18.51 44.47 17.17
C PHE A 135 18.37 45.38 15.93
N ARG A 136 17.40 46.30 15.93
CA ARG A 136 17.59 47.56 15.18
C ARG A 136 18.25 48.57 16.12
N PRO A 137 19.52 48.97 15.91
CA PRO A 137 20.03 50.18 16.54
C PRO A 137 19.21 51.37 16.02
N GLY A 138 18.63 52.14 16.94
CA GLY A 138 17.91 53.37 16.60
C GLY A 138 18.84 54.37 15.92
N PRO A 139 18.33 55.21 15.01
CA PRO A 139 19.13 56.27 14.41
C PRO A 139 19.49 57.28 15.51
N TRP A 140 20.78 57.51 15.69
CA TRP A 140 21.33 58.63 16.47
C TRP A 140 21.30 59.89 15.62
#